data_AF-A0A1Y1ZSF0-F1
#
_entry.id   AF-A0A1Y1ZSF0-F1
#
_cell.length_a   1.000
_cell.length_b   1.000
_cell.length_c   1.000
_cell.angle_alpha   90.00
_cell.angle_beta   90.00
_cell.angle_gamma   90.00
#
_symmetry.space_group_name_H-M   'P 1'
#
loop_
_entity.id
_entity.type
_entity.pdbx_description
1 polymer ?
#
loop_
_entity_poly.entity_id
_entity_poly.type
_entity_poly.pdbx_seq_one_letter_code
_entity_poly.pdbx_strand_id
1 'polypeptide(L)'
;MQYFLLTLALLPLLVQSGSEYPNCTKNSKKPKWKLHDIHYNGPLAWTDAVITPPKQTVPGHVSFTLSSNVVDFTADCSASTSSPFNGSVWYPCKMPASAIPSDKAWFKFDKKYRVMELNQTYTCWESLGPTLVTYFAYGRGRAYINNCYPYDIHGPTPNDSIPGEDCLPVDANITASEISAIA
;
A
#
# COMPACT_ATOMS: atom_id res chain seq x y z
N MET A 1 -1.61 -26.91 61.92
CA MET A 1 -0.80 -26.54 60.74
C MET A 1 -1.29 -27.36 59.57
N GLN A 2 -2.00 -26.72 58.63
CA GLN A 2 -2.63 -27.41 57.50
C GLN A 2 -2.03 -26.83 56.21
N TYR A 3 -1.28 -27.66 55.48
CA TYR A 3 -0.64 -27.30 54.22
C TYR A 3 -1.64 -27.47 53.08
N PHE A 4 -1.91 -26.39 52.35
CA PHE A 4 -2.74 -26.39 51.15
C PHE A 4 -1.84 -26.65 49.93
N LEU A 5 -1.94 -27.84 49.35
CA LEU A 5 -1.27 -28.22 48.10
C LEU A 5 -2.08 -27.67 46.91
N LEU A 6 -1.61 -26.59 46.30
CA LEU A 6 -2.15 -26.06 45.04
C LEU A 6 -1.44 -26.78 43.87
N THR A 7 -2.11 -27.75 43.26
CA THR A 7 -1.65 -28.39 42.02
C THR A 7 -2.03 -27.51 40.82
N LEU A 8 -1.06 -26.76 40.28
CA LEU A 8 -1.17 -26.15 38.95
C LEU A 8 -1.22 -27.28 37.90
N ALA A 9 -2.39 -27.54 37.35
CA ALA A 9 -2.53 -28.36 36.15
C ALA A 9 -2.05 -27.55 34.93
N LEU A 10 -0.81 -27.78 34.48
CA LEU A 10 -0.38 -27.37 33.14
C LEU A 10 -1.11 -28.27 32.12
N LEU A 11 -2.18 -27.75 31.51
CA LEU A 11 -2.65 -28.31 30.25
C LEU A 11 -1.66 -27.93 29.14
N PRO A 12 -1.05 -28.89 28.42
CA PRO A 12 -0.31 -28.56 27.22
C PRO A 12 -1.31 -28.02 26.20
N LEU A 13 -1.24 -26.71 25.91
CA LEU A 13 -1.83 -26.14 24.72
C LEU A 13 -1.11 -26.78 23.54
N LEU A 14 -1.73 -27.81 22.95
CA LEU A 14 -1.38 -28.28 21.62
C LEU A 14 -1.63 -27.11 20.66
N VAL A 15 -0.60 -26.29 20.46
CA VAL A 15 -0.58 -25.28 19.41
C VAL A 15 -0.64 -26.06 18.11
N GLN A 16 -1.84 -26.14 17.54
CA GLN A 16 -2.07 -26.69 16.23
C GLN A 16 -1.46 -25.70 15.25
N SER A 17 -0.17 -25.89 14.94
CA SER A 17 0.50 -25.19 13.85
C SER A 17 -0.10 -25.70 12.53
N GLY A 18 -1.30 -25.22 12.19
CA GLY A 18 -1.71 -25.19 10.79
C GLY A 18 -0.57 -24.54 10.03
N SER A 19 -0.19 -25.09 8.86
CA SER A 19 0.92 -24.54 8.09
C SER A 19 0.69 -23.04 7.90
N GLU A 20 1.55 -22.22 8.50
CA GLU A 20 1.42 -20.75 8.56
C GLU A 20 1.40 -20.12 7.15
N TYR A 21 1.81 -20.88 6.14
CA TYR A 21 1.96 -20.47 4.75
C TYR A 21 0.91 -21.15 3.85
N PRO A 22 0.27 -20.42 2.92
CA PRO A 22 -0.61 -20.99 1.92
C PRO A 22 0.18 -21.74 0.85
N ASN A 23 -0.51 -22.57 0.06
CA ASN A 23 0.05 -23.16 -1.15
C ASN A 23 0.18 -22.10 -2.25
N CYS A 24 1.29 -22.13 -2.98
CA CYS A 24 1.46 -21.31 -4.17
C CYS A 24 0.41 -21.69 -5.21
N THR A 25 -0.19 -20.68 -5.83
CA THR A 25 -1.18 -20.86 -6.90
C THR A 25 -0.61 -20.36 -8.23
N LYS A 26 -1.36 -20.54 -9.32
CA LYS A 26 -1.01 -19.91 -10.60
C LYS A 26 -0.88 -18.38 -10.50
N ASN A 27 -1.61 -17.75 -9.56
CA ASN A 27 -1.53 -16.31 -9.33
C ASN A 27 -0.21 -15.91 -8.65
N SER A 28 0.41 -16.78 -7.86
CA SER A 28 1.73 -16.57 -7.24
C SER A 28 2.85 -16.35 -8.27
N LYS A 29 2.59 -16.58 -9.57
CA LYS A 29 3.50 -16.31 -10.68
C LYS A 29 2.98 -15.22 -11.62
N LYS A 30 1.84 -14.60 -11.30
CA LYS A 30 1.17 -13.52 -12.04
C LYS A 30 0.38 -12.60 -11.08
N PRO A 31 1.03 -11.96 -10.10
CA PRO A 31 0.35 -11.09 -9.17
C PRO A 31 -0.25 -9.88 -9.88
N LYS A 32 -1.44 -9.52 -9.41
CA LYS A 32 -2.21 -8.35 -9.81
C LYS A 32 -2.63 -7.64 -8.53
N TRP A 33 -2.40 -6.34 -8.52
CA TRP A 33 -2.75 -5.47 -7.42
C TRP A 33 -3.92 -4.59 -7.78
N LYS A 34 -4.77 -4.35 -6.79
CA LYS A 34 -5.75 -3.27 -6.83
C LYS A 34 -5.45 -2.31 -5.69
N LEU A 35 -5.31 -1.04 -6.05
CA LEU A 35 -5.27 0.07 -5.13
C LEU A 35 -6.68 0.59 -5.00
N HIS A 36 -7.16 0.65 -3.77
CA HIS A 36 -8.47 1.19 -3.42
C HIS A 36 -8.28 2.52 -2.70
N ASP A 37 -9.25 3.40 -2.87
CA ASP A 37 -9.35 4.64 -2.09
C ASP A 37 -8.09 5.51 -2.16
N ILE A 38 -7.53 5.68 -3.37
CA ILE A 38 -6.32 6.48 -3.54
C ILE A 38 -6.62 7.93 -3.22
N HIS A 39 -5.98 8.43 -2.16
CA HIS A 39 -6.04 9.82 -1.73
C HIS A 39 -4.65 10.44 -1.87
N TYR A 40 -4.57 11.61 -2.51
CA TYR A 40 -3.36 12.44 -2.50
C TYR A 40 -3.71 13.85 -2.07
N ASN A 41 -3.00 14.32 -1.03
CA ASN A 41 -3.08 15.69 -0.56
C ASN A 41 -1.71 16.35 -0.76
N GLY A 42 -1.63 17.37 -1.60
CA GLY A 42 -0.40 18.09 -1.85
C GLY A 42 -0.57 19.11 -2.97
N PRO A 43 0.37 20.06 -3.12
CA PRO A 43 0.20 21.22 -3.99
C PRO A 43 0.03 20.76 -5.45
N LEU A 44 -0.77 21.46 -6.24
CA LEU A 44 -0.90 21.18 -7.68
C LEU A 44 0.47 21.37 -8.36
N ALA A 45 0.90 20.45 -9.23
CA ALA A 45 2.06 20.68 -10.12
C ALA A 45 1.61 21.40 -11.40
N TRP A 46 0.59 22.24 -11.30
CA TRP A 46 0.10 23.03 -12.41
C TRP A 46 0.62 24.45 -12.23
N THR A 47 1.71 24.77 -12.92
CA THR A 47 1.82 25.99 -13.72
C THR A 47 3.03 25.81 -14.63
N ASP A 48 2.79 25.32 -15.82
CA ASP A 48 3.53 25.85 -16.96
C ASP A 48 3.21 27.34 -17.03
N ALA A 49 4.28 28.14 -17.02
CA ALA A 49 4.36 29.56 -17.38
C ALA A 49 3.92 30.64 -16.35
N VAL A 50 4.93 31.46 -16.03
CA VAL A 50 4.92 32.87 -15.58
C VAL A 50 4.71 33.11 -14.08
N ILE A 51 5.70 33.78 -13.48
CA ILE A 51 5.90 34.06 -12.05
C ILE A 51 6.49 32.86 -11.33
N THR A 52 7.83 32.83 -11.22
CA THR A 52 8.59 31.95 -10.33
C THR A 52 7.97 31.96 -8.94
N PRO A 53 7.16 30.96 -8.53
CA PRO A 53 6.66 30.93 -7.18
C PRO A 53 7.84 30.49 -6.31
N PRO A 54 8.01 31.06 -5.10
CA PRO A 54 9.06 30.59 -4.19
C PRO A 54 8.92 29.07 -4.04
N LYS A 55 10.04 28.33 -4.06
CA LYS A 55 10.11 26.87 -3.86
C LYS A 55 9.09 26.44 -2.79
N GLN A 56 7.88 26.07 -3.21
CA GLN A 56 6.87 25.69 -2.25
C GLN A 56 7.18 24.24 -1.90
N THR A 57 7.94 24.06 -0.82
CA THR A 57 8.09 22.79 -0.09
C THR A 57 6.78 22.50 0.65
N VAL A 58 5.66 22.45 -0.07
CA VAL A 58 4.42 22.02 0.54
C VAL A 58 4.51 20.51 0.70
N PRO A 59 4.21 19.99 1.90
CA PRO A 59 4.19 18.57 2.13
C PRO A 59 3.25 17.84 1.18
N GLY A 60 3.66 16.64 0.75
CA GLY A 60 2.77 15.71 0.06
C GLY A 60 2.37 14.60 1.02
N HIS A 61 1.11 14.18 0.95
CA HIS A 61 0.61 12.97 1.57
C HIS A 61 -0.09 12.11 0.51
N VAL A 62 0.19 10.81 0.50
CA VAL A 62 -0.52 9.83 -0.32
C VAL A 62 -0.93 8.66 0.55
N SER A 63 -2.15 8.16 0.36
CA SER A 63 -2.65 6.97 1.04
C SER A 63 -3.57 6.16 0.12
N PHE A 64 -3.61 4.85 0.33
CA PHE A 64 -4.49 3.90 -0.35
C PHE A 64 -4.47 2.55 0.37
N THR A 65 -5.46 1.70 0.09
CA THR A 65 -5.46 0.30 0.51
C THR A 65 -5.04 -0.59 -0.66
N LEU A 66 -4.09 -1.49 -0.41
CA LEU A 66 -3.55 -2.41 -1.41
C LEU A 66 -4.12 -3.82 -1.21
N SER A 67 -4.74 -4.37 -2.25
CA SER A 67 -5.15 -5.77 -2.32
C SER A 67 -4.42 -6.50 -3.44
N SER A 68 -4.25 -7.81 -3.31
CA SER A 68 -3.54 -8.64 -4.29
C SER A 68 -4.28 -9.96 -4.53
N ASN A 69 -4.13 -10.55 -5.70
CA ASN A 69 -4.72 -11.87 -6.01
C ASN A 69 -3.87 -13.07 -5.56
N VAL A 70 -2.77 -12.83 -4.84
CA VAL A 70 -1.84 -13.87 -4.34
C VAL A 70 -1.89 -14.07 -2.84
N VAL A 71 -2.41 -13.10 -2.09
CA VAL A 71 -2.55 -13.12 -0.63
C VAL A 71 -3.94 -12.62 -0.26
N ASP A 72 -4.55 -13.22 0.75
CA ASP A 72 -5.91 -12.90 1.20
C ASP A 72 -5.93 -11.85 2.31
N PHE A 73 -5.21 -10.75 2.09
CA PHE A 73 -5.22 -9.62 3.01
C PHE A 73 -5.06 -8.29 2.27
N THR A 74 -5.40 -7.21 2.95
CA THR A 74 -5.22 -5.83 2.49
C THR A 74 -4.13 -5.13 3.30
N ALA A 75 -3.20 -4.43 2.62
CA ALA A 75 -2.17 -3.63 3.26
C ALA A 75 -2.53 -2.14 3.20
N ASP A 76 -2.27 -1.40 4.28
CA ASP A 76 -2.49 0.05 4.32
C ASP A 76 -1.21 0.76 3.89
N CYS A 77 -1.24 1.43 2.74
CA CYS A 77 -0.09 2.12 2.18
C CYS A 77 -0.27 3.62 2.37
N SER A 78 0.67 4.28 3.08
CA SER A 78 0.66 5.73 3.19
C SER A 78 2.07 6.29 3.34
N ALA A 79 2.25 7.53 2.90
CA ALA A 79 3.50 8.26 3.06
C ALA A 79 3.25 9.76 3.16
N SER A 80 4.14 10.45 3.88
CA SER A 80 4.21 11.90 3.94
C SER A 80 5.63 12.36 3.62
N THR A 81 5.74 13.46 2.87
CA THR A 81 7.01 14.05 2.45
C THR A 81 6.96 15.56 2.66
N SER A 82 8.10 16.20 2.89
CA SER A 82 8.20 17.68 2.95
C SER A 82 8.26 18.35 1.57
N SER A 83 8.33 17.55 0.51
CA SER A 83 8.38 17.97 -0.88
C SER A 83 7.46 17.09 -1.74
N PRO A 84 7.06 17.52 -2.94
CA PRO A 84 6.25 16.68 -3.81
C PRO A 84 6.90 15.32 -4.12
N PHE A 85 6.10 14.25 -4.14
CA PHE A 85 6.57 12.91 -4.50
C PHE A 85 7.15 12.90 -5.92
N ASN A 86 8.42 12.52 -6.01
CA ASN A 86 9.21 12.55 -7.25
C ASN A 86 9.57 11.16 -7.78
N GLY A 87 8.96 10.11 -7.25
CA GLY A 87 9.28 8.76 -7.66
C GLY A 87 10.74 8.35 -7.38
N SER A 88 11.34 8.75 -6.25
CA SER A 88 12.69 8.28 -5.87
C SER A 88 12.75 7.40 -4.63
N VAL A 89 11.73 7.45 -3.76
CA VAL A 89 11.75 6.78 -2.45
C VAL A 89 10.69 5.67 -2.42
N TRP A 90 11.09 4.51 -1.87
CA TRP A 90 10.18 3.41 -1.54
C TRP A 90 9.64 3.59 -0.13
N TYR A 91 8.32 3.53 0.02
CA TYR A 91 7.62 3.64 1.29
C TYR A 91 7.00 2.29 1.66
N PRO A 92 7.25 1.79 2.88
CA PRO A 92 6.65 0.53 3.32
C PRO A 92 5.15 0.70 3.55
N CYS A 93 4.37 -0.29 3.14
CA CYS A 93 2.98 -0.41 3.55
C CYS A 93 2.91 -1.11 4.91
N LYS A 94 1.88 -0.78 5.69
CA LYS A 94 1.57 -1.47 6.94
C LYS A 94 0.80 -2.75 6.62
N MET A 95 1.43 -3.88 6.93
CA MET A 95 0.82 -5.20 6.78
C MET A 95 -0.16 -5.46 7.93
N PRO A 96 -1.30 -6.14 7.69
CA PRO A 96 -2.22 -6.53 8.76
C PRO A 96 -1.62 -7.64 9.63
N ALA A 97 -2.15 -7.80 10.84
CA ALA A 97 -1.67 -8.83 11.78
C ALA A 97 -1.87 -10.27 11.28
N SER A 98 -2.79 -10.48 10.33
CA SER A 98 -3.02 -11.77 9.67
C SER A 98 -2.02 -12.08 8.56
N ALA A 99 -1.17 -11.13 8.17
CA ALA A 99 -0.15 -11.37 7.16
C ALA A 99 0.98 -12.23 7.73
N ILE A 100 1.56 -13.06 6.88
CA ILE A 100 2.73 -13.87 7.21
C ILE A 100 3.92 -12.94 7.47
N PRO A 101 4.80 -13.22 8.46
CA PRO A 101 5.91 -12.32 8.80
C PRO A 101 6.88 -11.97 7.64
N SER A 102 6.99 -12.83 6.62
CA SER A 102 7.81 -12.59 5.43
C SER A 102 7.10 -11.77 4.35
N ASP A 103 5.78 -11.61 4.44
CA ASP A 103 4.99 -10.84 3.49
C ASP A 103 5.19 -9.35 3.73
N LYS A 104 5.52 -8.62 2.68
CA LYS A 104 5.78 -7.18 2.75
C LYS A 104 5.32 -6.51 1.48
N ALA A 105 4.95 -5.24 1.58
CA ALA A 105 4.63 -4.42 0.43
C ALA A 105 5.28 -3.05 0.56
N TRP A 106 5.68 -2.50 -0.56
CA TRP A 106 6.19 -1.14 -0.68
C TRP A 106 5.61 -0.49 -1.91
N PHE A 107 5.52 0.83 -1.87
CA PHE A 107 5.13 1.61 -3.01
C PHE A 107 6.09 2.76 -3.24
N LYS A 108 6.10 3.22 -4.47
CA LYS A 108 6.71 4.47 -4.85
C LYS A 108 5.70 5.25 -5.70
N PHE A 109 5.57 6.53 -5.42
CA PHE A 109 4.68 7.43 -6.16
C PHE A 109 5.47 8.55 -6.84
N ASP A 110 5.18 8.78 -8.11
CA ASP A 110 5.63 9.96 -8.87
C ASP A 110 4.42 10.81 -9.20
N LYS A 111 4.32 11.96 -8.53
CA LYS A 111 3.22 12.90 -8.72
C LYS A 111 3.22 13.48 -10.12
N LYS A 112 4.39 13.86 -10.66
CA LYS A 112 4.51 14.54 -11.95
C LYS A 112 3.94 13.68 -13.08
N TYR A 113 4.28 12.40 -13.08
CA TYR A 113 3.82 11.46 -14.12
C TYR A 113 2.56 10.67 -13.73
N ARG A 114 2.06 10.84 -12.49
CA ARG A 114 0.95 10.06 -11.92
C ARG A 114 1.20 8.55 -12.01
N VAL A 115 2.43 8.17 -11.69
CA VAL A 115 2.90 6.79 -11.77
C VAL A 115 3.01 6.24 -10.37
N MET A 116 2.48 5.03 -10.18
CA MET A 116 2.67 4.22 -8.99
C MET A 116 3.49 2.98 -9.35
N GLU A 117 4.52 2.72 -8.58
CA GLU A 117 5.32 1.51 -8.61
C GLU A 117 5.05 0.72 -7.32
N LEU A 118 4.92 -0.60 -7.43
CA LEU A 118 4.66 -1.49 -6.31
C LEU A 118 5.72 -2.60 -6.26
N ASN A 119 6.15 -2.91 -5.05
CA ASN A 119 6.89 -4.12 -4.72
C ASN A 119 6.08 -4.91 -3.70
N GLN A 120 6.00 -6.22 -3.88
CA GLN A 120 5.42 -7.12 -2.88
C GLN A 120 6.32 -8.35 -2.73
N THR A 121 6.60 -8.74 -1.49
CA THR A 121 7.08 -10.08 -1.17
C THR A 121 5.97 -10.90 -0.57
N TYR A 122 5.89 -12.18 -0.95
CA TYR A 122 4.97 -13.14 -0.35
C TYR A 122 5.56 -14.55 -0.35
N THR A 123 5.29 -15.31 0.70
CA THR A 123 5.82 -16.68 0.86
C THR A 123 4.71 -17.72 0.78
N CYS A 124 4.96 -18.81 0.06
CA CYS A 124 4.02 -19.91 -0.09
C CYS A 124 4.73 -21.26 -0.29
N TRP A 125 4.00 -22.36 -0.10
CA TRP A 125 4.47 -23.72 -0.38
C TRP A 125 4.34 -24.06 -1.87
N GLU A 126 5.43 -24.47 -2.52
CA GLU A 126 5.35 -24.95 -3.90
C GLU A 126 4.60 -26.29 -4.00
N SER A 127 3.80 -26.46 -5.05
CA SER A 127 2.92 -27.63 -5.19
C SER A 127 3.65 -28.96 -5.41
N LEU A 128 4.93 -28.89 -5.80
CA LEU A 128 5.75 -30.04 -6.18
C LEU A 128 6.73 -30.50 -5.07
N GLY A 129 6.70 -29.90 -3.87
CA GLY A 129 7.53 -30.34 -2.74
C GLY A 129 7.40 -29.46 -1.49
N PRO A 130 7.96 -29.88 -0.34
CA PRO A 130 7.93 -29.12 0.90
C PRO A 130 8.97 -27.99 0.87
N THR A 131 8.92 -27.15 -0.15
CA THR A 131 9.82 -26.01 -0.29
C THR A 131 9.00 -24.74 -0.15
N LEU A 132 9.27 -23.98 0.91
CA LEU A 132 8.82 -22.61 1.01
C LEU A 132 9.58 -21.79 -0.03
N VAL A 133 8.82 -21.03 -0.83
CA VAL A 133 9.39 -20.09 -1.79
C VAL A 133 8.85 -18.71 -1.47
N THR A 134 9.75 -17.75 -1.37
CA THR A 134 9.39 -16.34 -1.29
C THR A 134 9.50 -15.74 -2.67
N TYR A 135 8.42 -15.14 -3.14
CA TYR A 135 8.40 -14.39 -4.38
C TYR A 135 8.61 -12.91 -4.09
N PHE A 136 9.42 -12.25 -4.92
CA PHE A 136 9.43 -10.80 -5.07
C PHE A 136 8.73 -10.47 -6.39
N ALA A 137 7.77 -9.55 -6.34
CA ALA A 137 7.07 -9.07 -7.51
C ALA A 137 7.11 -7.54 -7.59
N TYR A 138 7.39 -7.03 -8.78
CA TYR A 138 7.39 -5.61 -9.10
C TYR A 138 6.39 -5.31 -10.21
N GLY A 139 5.73 -4.15 -10.11
CA GLY A 139 4.96 -3.61 -11.23
C GLY A 139 4.81 -2.10 -11.16
N ARG A 140 4.41 -1.55 -12.31
CA ARG A 140 4.26 -0.11 -12.53
C ARG A 140 2.96 0.17 -13.25
N GLY A 141 2.21 1.16 -12.78
CA GLY A 141 0.94 1.59 -13.37
C GLY A 141 0.68 3.08 -13.18
N ARG A 142 -0.38 3.58 -13.83
CA ARG A 142 -0.87 4.93 -13.57
C ARG A 142 -1.87 4.89 -12.41
N ALA A 143 -1.69 5.80 -11.46
CA ALA A 143 -2.67 6.07 -10.41
C ALA A 143 -3.35 7.39 -10.78
N TYR A 144 -4.55 7.31 -11.36
CA TYR A 144 -5.33 8.50 -11.64
C TYR A 144 -5.82 9.08 -10.32
N ILE A 145 -5.14 10.11 -9.87
CA ILE A 145 -5.54 10.88 -8.70
C ILE A 145 -6.37 12.03 -9.22
N ASN A 146 -7.63 12.08 -8.80
CA ASN A 146 -8.43 13.29 -8.93
C ASN A 146 -7.82 14.32 -7.98
N ASN A 147 -7.48 15.50 -8.50
CA ASN A 147 -6.87 16.55 -7.69
C ASN A 147 -7.95 17.19 -6.81
N CYS A 148 -7.84 16.96 -5.51
CA CYS A 148 -8.74 17.48 -4.49
C CYS A 148 -8.24 18.84 -4.01
N TYR A 149 -8.30 19.86 -4.86
CA TYR A 149 -8.00 21.22 -4.42
C TYR A 149 -9.24 22.09 -4.55
N PRO A 150 -9.78 22.63 -3.44
CA PRO A 150 -10.88 23.59 -3.49
C PRO A 150 -10.43 25.02 -3.87
N TYR A 151 -9.26 25.19 -4.51
CA TYR A 151 -8.81 26.52 -4.90
C TYR A 151 -9.41 26.91 -6.24
N ASP A 152 -10.62 27.42 -6.18
CA ASP A 152 -11.07 28.37 -7.19
C ASP A 152 -10.12 29.58 -7.11
N ILE A 153 -9.47 29.87 -8.24
CA ILE A 153 -8.58 31.03 -8.43
C ILE A 153 -9.35 32.36 -8.39
N HIS A 154 -10.67 32.29 -8.30
CA HIS A 154 -11.55 33.38 -7.91
C HIS A 154 -11.82 33.25 -6.42
N GLY A 155 -11.19 34.11 -5.60
CA GLY A 155 -11.37 34.08 -4.14
C GLY A 155 -12.85 33.98 -3.75
N PRO A 156 -13.17 33.28 -2.64
CA PRO A 156 -14.55 32.98 -2.27
C PRO A 156 -15.37 34.26 -2.28
N THR A 157 -16.40 34.33 -3.13
CA THR A 157 -17.40 35.37 -2.94
C THR A 157 -18.15 35.04 -1.65
N PRO A 158 -18.57 36.04 -0.84
CA PRO A 158 -19.17 35.80 0.48
C PRO A 158 -20.44 34.91 0.47
N ASN A 159 -20.98 34.58 -0.71
CA ASN A 159 -22.22 33.84 -0.87
C ASN A 159 -22.06 32.48 -1.56
N ASP A 160 -20.86 32.08 -1.98
CA ASP A 160 -20.66 30.76 -2.56
C ASP A 160 -20.42 29.73 -1.45
N SER A 161 -21.49 29.09 -1.00
CA SER A 161 -21.40 27.74 -0.45
C SER A 161 -21.01 26.80 -1.59
N ILE A 162 -19.72 26.78 -1.95
CA ILE A 162 -19.20 25.80 -2.89
C ILE A 162 -19.43 24.45 -2.22
N PRO A 163 -20.30 23.58 -2.78
CA PRO A 163 -20.33 22.19 -2.35
C PRO A 163 -18.93 21.68 -2.64
N GLY A 164 -18.17 21.34 -1.61
CA GLY A 164 -16.88 20.69 -1.82
C GLY A 164 -17.13 19.54 -2.78
N GLU A 165 -16.61 19.61 -4.00
CA GLU A 165 -16.65 18.48 -4.91
C GLU A 165 -15.89 17.37 -4.19
N ASP A 166 -16.68 16.48 -3.59
CA ASP A 166 -16.21 15.33 -2.86
C ASP A 166 -15.29 14.60 -3.81
N CYS A 167 -14.02 14.66 -3.44
CA CYS A 167 -12.98 14.19 -4.30
C CYS A 167 -13.02 12.67 -4.24
N LEU A 168 -13.78 12.08 -5.16
CA LEU A 168 -14.15 10.69 -5.04
C LEU A 168 -12.89 9.83 -5.05
N PRO A 169 -12.75 8.90 -4.09
CA PRO A 169 -11.68 7.92 -4.10
C PRO A 169 -11.58 7.27 -5.48
N VAL A 170 -10.36 7.12 -5.98
CA VAL A 170 -10.10 6.49 -7.27
C VAL A 170 -9.39 5.17 -7.06
N ASP A 171 -9.85 4.14 -7.76
CA ASP A 171 -9.20 2.84 -7.79
C ASP A 171 -8.22 2.74 -8.96
N ALA A 172 -7.14 1.98 -8.76
CA ALA A 172 -6.20 1.65 -9.83
C ALA A 172 -5.84 0.16 -9.83
N ASN A 173 -5.60 -0.38 -11.02
CA ASN A 173 -5.13 -1.75 -11.18
C ASN A 173 -3.69 -1.75 -11.69
N ILE A 174 -2.81 -2.53 -11.07
CA ILE A 174 -1.41 -2.70 -11.47
C ILE A 174 -1.15 -4.19 -11.64
N THR A 175 -0.56 -4.58 -12.77
CA THR A 175 -0.10 -5.96 -13.00
C THR A 175 1.41 -6.01 -12.83
N ALA A 176 1.91 -7.07 -12.22
CA ALA A 176 3.35 -7.29 -12.12
C ALA A 176 3.98 -7.43 -13.50
N SER A 177 5.07 -6.69 -13.71
CA SER A 177 5.91 -6.79 -14.90
C SER A 177 7.11 -7.71 -14.65
N GLU A 178 7.54 -7.84 -13.39
CA GLU A 178 8.71 -8.63 -13.01
C GLU A 178 8.40 -9.46 -11.77
N ILE A 179 8.88 -10.70 -11.76
CA ILE A 179 8.67 -11.64 -10.67
C ILE A 179 9.91 -12.54 -10.58
N SER A 180 10.42 -12.71 -9.38
CA SER A 180 11.53 -13.61 -9.09
C SER A 180 11.27 -14.37 -7.80
N ALA A 181 11.73 -15.62 -7.74
CA ALA A 181 11.89 -16.31 -6.47
C ALA A 181 13.17 -15.78 -5.80
N ILE A 182 13.09 -15.48 -4.51
CA ILE A 182 14.22 -15.05 -3.70
C ILE A 182 14.50 -16.10 -2.63
N ALA A 183 15.79 -16.41 -2.44
CA ALA A 183 16.29 -17.41 -1.50
C ALA A 183 16.65 -16.77 -0.15
#